data_AF-A0A7X9JEK7-F1
#
_entry.id   AF-A0A7X9JEK7-F1
#
_cell.length_a   1.000
_cell.length_b   1.000
_cell.length_c   1.000
_cell.angle_alpha   90.00
_cell.angle_beta   90.00
_cell.angle_gamma   90.00
#
_symmetry.space_group_name_H-M   'P 1'
#
loop_
_entity.id
_entity.type
_entity.pdbx_description
1 polymer ?
#
loop_
_entity_poly.entity_id
_entity_poly.type
_entity_poly.pdbx_seq_one_letter_code
_entity_poly.pdbx_strand_id
1 'polypeptide(L)'
;MKHKKIKVGVIGIGHLGNYHLQKYRKLEPCEIVAVADTSSERAQKAAQIYQCAAFSDYREMIGSVDAVSIAVPTSDHYNVA
;
A
#
# COMPACT_ATOMS: atom_id res chain seq x y z
N MET A 1 -8.88 -10.82 -23.74
CA MET A 1 -8.84 -9.36 -23.43
C MET A 1 -8.07 -9.19 -22.13
N LYS A 2 -6.94 -8.48 -22.09
CA LYS A 2 -6.24 -8.20 -20.83
C LYS A 2 -7.10 -7.21 -20.03
N HIS A 3 -7.63 -7.63 -18.88
CA HIS A 3 -8.33 -6.72 -17.97
C HIS A 3 -7.33 -5.73 -17.38
N LYS A 4 -7.74 -4.46 -17.23
CA LYS A 4 -6.92 -3.44 -16.55
C LYS A 4 -6.66 -3.91 -15.11
N LYS A 5 -5.40 -3.89 -14.68
CA LYS A 5 -5.04 -4.22 -13.30
C LYS A 5 -5.57 -3.17 -12.34
N ILE A 6 -5.98 -3.61 -11.16
CA ILE A 6 -6.35 -2.75 -10.04
C ILE A 6 -5.07 -2.23 -9.39
N LYS A 7 -4.89 -0.92 -9.39
CA LYS A 7 -3.79 -0.23 -8.71
C LYS A 7 -4.05 -0.22 -7.21
N VAL A 8 -3.27 -0.97 -6.45
CA VAL A 8 -3.43 -1.11 -5.00
C VAL A 8 -2.38 -0.30 -4.25
N GLY A 9 -2.84 0.37 -3.19
CA GLY A 9 -2.01 0.96 -2.15
C GLY A 9 -2.08 0.19 -0.84
N VAL A 10 -1.04 0.26 -0.01
CA VAL A 10 -1.08 -0.28 1.37
C VAL A 10 -0.68 0.81 2.36
N ILE A 11 -1.53 1.06 3.36
CA ILE A 11 -1.28 2.00 4.47
C ILE A 11 -0.94 1.19 5.72
N GLY A 12 0.19 1.50 6.35
CA GLY A 12 0.74 0.75 7.47
C GLY A 12 1.57 -0.43 6.98
N ILE A 13 2.89 -0.30 7.05
CA ILE A 13 3.92 -1.23 6.55
C ILE A 13 4.59 -1.96 7.73
N GLY A 14 3.77 -2.32 8.72
CA GLY A 14 4.13 -3.26 9.79
C GLY A 14 4.04 -4.72 9.31
N HIS A 15 3.79 -5.64 10.24
CA HIS A 15 3.71 -7.08 9.90
C HIS A 15 2.61 -7.39 8.86
N LEU A 16 1.37 -6.93 9.11
CA LEU A 16 0.24 -7.20 8.22
C LEU A 16 0.32 -6.45 6.89
N GLY A 17 0.81 -5.20 6.88
CA GLY A 17 1.07 -4.48 5.64
C GLY A 17 2.04 -5.21 4.72
N ASN A 18 3.16 -5.68 5.28
CA ASN A 18 4.12 -6.49 4.52
C ASN A 18 3.50 -7.80 4.03
N TYR A 19 2.65 -8.45 4.84
CA TYR A 19 1.91 -9.63 4.42
C TYR A 19 0.99 -9.34 3.23
N HIS A 20 0.23 -8.25 3.25
CA HIS A 20 -0.63 -7.85 2.13
C HIS A 20 0.17 -7.57 0.86
N LEU A 21 1.30 -6.86 0.95
CA LEU A 21 2.18 -6.63 -0.21
C LEU A 21 2.68 -7.94 -0.83
N GLN A 22 3.05 -8.93 -0.01
CA GLN A 22 3.45 -10.25 -0.49
C GLN A 22 2.33 -10.99 -1.22
N LYS A 23 1.07 -10.80 -0.80
CA LYS A 23 -0.10 -11.38 -1.48
C LYS A 23 -0.41 -10.65 -2.77
N TYR A 24 -0.49 -9.32 -2.75
CA TYR A 24 -0.77 -8.52 -3.94
C TYR A 24 0.25 -8.75 -5.05
N ARG A 25 1.54 -8.92 -4.73
CA ARG A 25 2.58 -9.26 -5.72
C ARG A 25 2.29 -10.57 -6.49
N LYS A 26 1.53 -11.49 -5.89
CA LYS A 26 1.17 -12.79 -6.50
C LYS A 26 -0.18 -12.76 -7.20
N LEU A 27 -0.97 -11.70 -7.03
CA LEU A 27 -2.27 -11.56 -7.68
C LEU A 27 -2.09 -10.89 -9.04
N GLU A 28 -2.27 -11.66 -10.11
CA GLU A 28 -2.27 -11.16 -11.49
C GLU A 28 -3.16 -9.92 -11.71
N PRO A 29 -4.39 -9.83 -11.16
CA PRO A 29 -5.25 -8.66 -11.38
C PRO A 29 -4.83 -7.41 -10.62
N CYS A 30 -3.77 -7.44 -9.80
CA CYS A 30 -3.33 -6.32 -8.96
C CYS A 30 -1.96 -5.78 -9.39
N GLU A 31 -1.76 -4.49 -9.17
CA GLU A 31 -0.48 -3.80 -9.32
C GLU A 31 -0.25 -2.93 -8.08
N ILE A 32 0.85 -3.16 -7.35
CA ILE A 32 1.21 -2.35 -6.19
C ILE A 32 1.82 -1.05 -6.70
N VAL A 33 1.15 0.07 -6.47
CA VAL A 33 1.61 1.39 -6.97
C VAL A 33 1.99 2.36 -5.86
N ALA A 34 1.56 2.11 -4.62
CA ALA A 34 1.85 2.99 -3.50
C ALA A 34 1.93 2.25 -2.16
N VAL A 35 2.79 2.74 -1.27
CA VAL A 35 2.85 2.37 0.14
C VAL A 35 2.93 3.63 1.00
N ALA A 36 2.30 3.60 2.17
CA ALA A 36 2.39 4.68 3.13
C ALA A 36 2.61 4.16 4.55
N ASP A 37 3.52 4.80 5.29
CA ASP A 37 3.76 4.50 6.71
C ASP A 37 4.29 5.75 7.42
N THR A 38 3.94 5.92 8.70
CA THR A 38 4.47 7.02 9.53
C THR A 38 5.97 6.91 9.76
N SER A 39 6.54 5.71 9.65
CA SER A 39 7.98 5.48 9.51
C SER A 39 8.37 5.55 8.04
N SER A 40 8.99 6.67 7.66
CA SER A 40 9.54 6.87 6.31
C SER A 40 10.50 5.76 5.90
N GLU A 41 11.32 5.26 6.82
CA GLU A 41 12.24 4.14 6.58
C GLU A 41 11.50 2.88 6.11
N ARG A 42 10.40 2.49 6.81
CA ARG A 42 9.60 1.31 6.43
C ARG A 42 8.95 1.49 5.07
N ALA A 43 8.36 2.66 4.82
CA ALA A 43 7.73 2.97 3.54
C ALA A 43 8.75 2.90 2.38
N GLN A 44 9.91 3.54 2.54
CA GLN A 44 10.96 3.56 1.52
C GLN A 44 11.52 2.16 1.24
N LYS A 45 11.77 1.35 2.29
CA LYS A 45 12.22 -0.02 2.12
C LYS A 45 11.22 -0.87 1.34
N ALA A 46 9.93 -0.74 1.63
CA ALA A 46 8.89 -1.44 0.86
C ALA A 46 8.80 -0.93 -0.58
N ALA A 47 8.83 0.39 -0.80
CA ALA A 47 8.82 0.98 -2.14
C ALA A 47 9.97 0.46 -3.01
N GLN A 48 11.17 0.31 -2.47
CA GLN A 48 12.30 -0.30 -3.17
C GLN A 48 12.04 -1.77 -3.54
N ILE A 49 11.45 -2.57 -2.65
CA ILE A 49 11.18 -4.00 -2.90
C ILE A 49 10.08 -4.21 -3.95
N TYR A 50 9.06 -3.36 -3.93
CA TYR A 50 7.86 -3.49 -4.76
C TYR A 50 7.83 -2.53 -5.95
N GLN A 51 8.84 -1.68 -6.11
CA GLN A 51 9.01 -0.72 -7.21
C GLN A 51 7.78 0.21 -7.34
N CYS A 52 7.41 0.84 -6.23
CA CYS A 52 6.22 1.67 -6.11
C CYS A 52 6.52 2.99 -5.37
N ALA A 53 5.56 3.93 -5.33
CA ALA A 53 5.73 5.18 -4.60
C ALA A 53 5.67 4.96 -3.08
N ALA A 54 6.52 5.65 -2.33
CA ALA A 54 6.47 5.70 -0.86
C ALA A 54 6.02 7.07 -0.39
N PHE A 55 5.10 7.08 0.58
CA PHE A 55 4.57 8.29 1.20
C PHE A 55 4.73 8.22 2.72
N SER A 56 5.05 9.35 3.34
CA SER A 56 4.97 9.51 4.80
C SER A 56 3.57 9.91 5.27
N ASP A 57 2.77 10.52 4.39
CA ASP A 57 1.35 10.79 4.60
C ASP A 57 0.52 9.99 3.58
N TYR A 58 -0.39 9.16 4.06
CA TYR A 58 -1.24 8.34 3.20
C TYR A 58 -2.16 9.18 2.31
N ARG A 59 -2.49 10.43 2.70
CA ARG A 59 -3.37 11.30 1.91
C ARG A 59 -2.75 11.67 0.58
N GLU A 60 -1.43 11.70 0.50
CA GLU A 60 -0.69 11.94 -0.75
C GLU A 60 -0.91 10.84 -1.80
N MET A 61 -1.40 9.67 -1.39
CA MET A 61 -1.68 8.57 -2.31
C MET A 61 -3.06 8.68 -2.99
N ILE A 62 -3.93 9.58 -2.52
CA ILE A 62 -5.29 9.78 -3.06
C ILE A 62 -5.20 10.18 -4.53
N GLY A 63 -6.00 9.52 -5.38
CA GLY A 63 -5.99 9.72 -6.84
C GLY A 63 -4.91 8.96 -7.60
N SER A 64 -3.95 8.32 -6.90
CA SER A 64 -2.93 7.46 -7.53
C SER A 64 -3.26 5.97 -7.52
N VAL A 65 -4.24 5.57 -6.69
CA VAL A 65 -4.66 4.18 -6.43
C VAL A 65 -6.15 3.98 -6.77
N ASP A 66 -6.52 2.76 -7.17
CA ASP A 66 -7.90 2.32 -7.34
C ASP A 66 -8.48 1.74 -6.03
N ALA A 67 -7.62 1.14 -5.19
CA ALA A 67 -8.00 0.56 -3.90
C ALA A 67 -6.86 0.64 -2.87
N VAL A 68 -7.20 0.61 -1.59
CA VAL A 68 -6.23 0.65 -0.49
C VAL A 68 -6.51 -0.46 0.53
N SER A 69 -5.44 -1.13 0.98
CA SER A 69 -5.45 -1.96 2.18
C SER A 69 -4.97 -1.14 3.38
N ILE A 70 -5.84 -0.95 4.37
CA ILE A 70 -5.54 -0.24 5.62
C ILE A 70 -5.09 -1.28 6.66
N ALA A 71 -3.80 -1.30 6.98
CA ALA A 71 -3.14 -2.24 7.89
C ALA A 71 -2.41 -1.49 9.02
N VAL A 72 -3.12 -0.56 9.65
CA VAL A 72 -2.68 0.28 10.76
C VAL A 72 -3.10 -0.33 12.11
N PRO A 73 -2.70 0.20 13.28
CA PRO A 73 -3.27 -0.23 14.56
C PRO A 73 -4.80 -0.15 14.57
N THR A 74 -5.47 -1.07 15.27
CA THR A 74 -6.95 -1.16 15.27
C THR A 74 -7.63 0.16 15.62
N SER A 75 -7.08 0.91 16.59
CA SER A 75 -7.57 2.22 17.02
C SER A 75 -7.58 3.28 15.90
N ASP A 76 -6.73 3.13 14.90
CA ASP A 76 -6.45 4.18 13.93
C ASP A 76 -7.23 3.98 12.63
N HIS A 77 -7.89 2.83 12.43
CA HIS A 77 -8.62 2.52 11.20
C HIS A 77 -9.68 3.57 10.87
N TYR A 78 -10.45 4.02 11.86
CA TYR A 78 -11.48 5.03 11.66
C TYR A 78 -10.91 6.37 11.18
N ASN A 79 -9.72 6.75 11.65
CA ASN A 79 -9.10 8.02 11.27
C ASN A 79 -8.44 7.97 9.87
N VAL A 80 -8.26 6.77 9.31
CA VAL A 80 -7.58 6.54 8.03
C VAL A 80 -8.57 6.23 6.89
N ALA A 81 -9.78 5.75 7.21
CA ALA A 81 -10.79 5.30 6.24
C ALA A 81 -11.74 6.40 5.75
#